data_AF-A0A3M1TJE4-F1
#
_entry.id   AF-A0A3M1TJE4-F1
#
_cell.length_a   1.000
_cell.length_b   1.000
_cell.length_c   1.000
_cell.angle_alpha   90.00
_cell.angle_beta   90.00
_cell.angle_gamma   90.00
#
_symmetry.space_group_name_H-M   'P 1'
#
loop_
_entity.id
_entity.type
_entity.pdbx_description
1 polymer ?
#
loop_
_entity_poly.entity_id
_entity_poly.type
_entity_poly.pdbx_seq_one_letter_code
_entity_poly.pdbx_strand_id
1 'polypeptide(L)'
;MRSLARHGRSRLPAWLSLAFLAAALGEAGCAPNDLGAPCTLTRPVADGMGGVVNEPIPTDSLDPTKDYVATGVPGCDDFTCVKSAGVEQAYCSKRCTGDDVCSGGQSKTLRCRELVLDQAFIEELRNELGEEKFRQVFGNIEFAQFCAEPSPE
;
A
#
# COMPACT_ATOMS: atom_id res chain seq x y z
N MET A 1 -0.32 -27.68 74.44
CA MET A 1 0.27 -29.00 74.17
C MET A 1 0.24 -29.25 72.67
N ARG A 2 1.33 -29.78 72.11
CA ARG A 2 1.53 -30.07 70.68
C ARG A 2 0.50 -31.09 70.18
N SER A 3 0.03 -30.93 68.94
CA SER A 3 -0.26 -32.10 68.09
C SER A 3 -0.10 -31.74 66.60
N LEU A 4 0.85 -32.42 65.97
CA LEU A 4 1.13 -32.46 64.54
C LEU A 4 0.41 -33.68 63.95
N ALA A 5 -0.33 -33.51 62.86
CA ALA A 5 -0.70 -34.59 61.93
C ALA A 5 -1.02 -33.96 60.56
N ARG A 6 -0.04 -33.84 59.66
CA ARG A 6 0.25 -34.73 58.50
C ARG A 6 -0.94 -35.13 57.62
N HIS A 7 -0.76 -34.76 56.35
CA HIS A 7 -1.01 -35.54 55.12
C HIS A 7 -2.41 -35.52 54.51
N GLY A 8 -2.48 -34.82 53.37
CA GLY A 8 -3.52 -34.94 52.35
C GLY A 8 -3.04 -34.23 51.08
N ARG A 9 -1.91 -34.68 50.53
CA ARG A 9 -1.27 -34.14 49.33
C ARG A 9 -2.09 -34.60 48.12
N SER A 10 -3.17 -33.89 47.81
CA SER A 10 -4.01 -34.16 46.65
C SER A 10 -3.20 -33.88 45.39
N ARG A 11 -2.68 -34.95 44.79
CA ARG A 11 -2.04 -34.97 43.47
C ARG A 11 -3.11 -34.64 42.44
N LEU A 12 -3.33 -33.35 42.19
CA LEU A 12 -4.07 -32.88 41.03
C LEU A 12 -3.24 -33.21 39.79
N PRO A 13 -3.82 -33.85 38.78
CA PRO A 13 -3.01 -34.70 37.96
C PRO A 13 -2.53 -33.97 36.69
N ALA A 14 -1.29 -34.27 36.31
CA ALA A 14 -0.47 -33.59 35.31
C ALA A 14 -0.86 -33.89 33.84
N TRP A 15 -2.15 -33.75 33.49
CA TRP A 15 -2.67 -34.04 32.14
C TRP A 15 -3.56 -32.93 31.56
N LEU A 16 -3.44 -31.71 32.11
CA LEU A 16 -4.00 -30.49 31.50
C LEU A 16 -2.91 -29.54 30.98
N SER A 17 -1.77 -30.11 30.60
CA SER A 17 -0.71 -29.42 29.85
C SER A 17 -0.91 -29.68 28.35
N LEU A 18 -2.01 -29.23 27.74
CA LEU A 18 -2.11 -29.11 26.27
C LEU A 18 -3.39 -28.39 25.81
N ALA A 19 -3.80 -27.32 26.48
CA ALA A 19 -4.95 -26.53 26.06
C ALA A 19 -4.48 -25.15 25.58
N PHE A 20 -4.39 -25.03 24.25
CA PHE A 20 -4.41 -23.80 23.47
C PHE A 20 -3.17 -22.88 23.54
N LEU A 21 -2.12 -23.31 22.82
CA LEU A 21 -1.35 -22.41 21.95
C LEU A 21 -2.29 -21.90 20.82
N ALA A 22 -3.26 -21.05 21.18
CA ALA A 22 -4.08 -20.35 20.20
C ALA A 22 -3.48 -18.97 19.93
N ALA A 23 -2.92 -18.84 18.73
CA ALA A 23 -2.82 -17.59 18.00
C ALA A 23 -2.12 -16.44 18.73
N ALA A 24 -0.80 -16.56 18.84
CA ALA A 24 0.06 -15.40 18.57
C ALA A 24 -0.08 -15.05 17.07
N LEU A 25 -1.25 -14.54 16.68
CA LEU A 25 -1.34 -13.63 15.54
C LEU A 25 -0.79 -12.31 16.05
N GLY A 26 0.54 -12.21 16.03
CA GLY A 26 1.20 -10.92 16.08
C GLY A 26 0.67 -10.10 14.91
N GLU A 27 -0.16 -9.11 15.22
CA GLU A 27 0.00 -7.72 14.78
C GLU A 27 0.73 -7.56 13.44
N ALA A 28 0.07 -7.90 12.33
CA ALA A 28 0.11 -6.98 11.20
C ALA A 28 -0.88 -5.87 11.57
N GLY A 29 -0.43 -4.91 12.37
CA GLY A 29 -1.13 -3.64 12.47
C GLY A 29 -1.32 -3.17 11.03
N CYS A 30 -2.57 -3.11 10.56
CA CYS A 30 -2.92 -2.38 9.37
C CYS A 30 -2.49 -0.94 9.64
N ALA A 31 -1.26 -0.58 9.26
CA ALA A 31 -0.90 0.82 9.12
C ALA A 31 -1.91 1.38 8.13
N PRO A 32 -2.60 2.48 8.48
CA PRO A 32 -3.85 2.83 7.85
C PRO A 32 -3.51 3.23 6.42
N ASN A 33 -4.48 3.08 5.53
CA ASN A 33 -4.45 3.53 4.15
C ASN A 33 -4.39 5.08 4.10
N ASP A 34 -3.45 5.68 4.83
CA ASP A 34 -3.27 7.09 5.11
C ASP A 34 -2.35 7.70 4.07
N LEU A 35 -2.49 9.00 3.87
CA LEU A 35 -1.62 9.74 2.98
C LEU A 35 -0.15 9.59 3.43
N GLY A 36 0.72 9.18 2.53
CA GLY A 36 2.15 8.95 2.79
C GLY A 36 2.48 7.61 3.46
N ALA A 37 1.51 6.74 3.72
CA ALA A 37 1.79 5.38 4.20
C ALA A 37 2.54 4.56 3.13
N PRO A 38 3.49 3.69 3.49
CA PRO A 38 4.24 2.91 2.52
C PRO A 38 3.33 1.92 1.76
N CYS A 39 3.57 1.75 0.46
CA CYS A 39 2.84 0.80 -0.39
C CYS A 39 3.78 0.04 -1.33
N THR A 40 3.28 -1.04 -1.94
CA THR A 40 4.01 -1.79 -2.97
C THR A 40 3.35 -1.56 -4.32
N LEU A 41 4.12 -1.06 -5.29
CA LEU A 41 3.63 -0.90 -6.66
C LEU A 41 3.27 -2.26 -7.25
N THR A 42 2.17 -2.33 -7.98
CA THR A 42 1.74 -3.54 -8.67
C THR A 42 1.40 -3.25 -10.12
N ARG A 43 1.53 -4.25 -10.99
CA ARG A 43 1.04 -4.22 -12.37
C ARG A 43 0.03 -5.33 -12.62
N PRO A 44 -0.99 -5.09 -13.45
CA PRO A 44 -1.85 -6.16 -13.94
C PRO A 44 -1.05 -7.09 -14.85
N VAL A 45 -1.23 -8.40 -14.68
CA VAL A 45 -0.73 -9.43 -15.58
C VAL A 45 -1.83 -10.46 -15.83
N ALA A 46 -1.80 -11.10 -17.00
CA ALA A 46 -2.71 -12.19 -17.31
C ALA A 46 -2.41 -13.42 -16.41
N ASP A 47 -3.43 -14.00 -15.80
CA ASP A 47 -3.29 -15.17 -14.93
C ASP A 47 -3.17 -16.51 -15.68
N GLY A 48 -3.17 -16.46 -17.02
CA GLY A 48 -3.16 -17.63 -17.91
C GLY A 48 -4.49 -18.41 -17.98
N MET A 49 -5.52 -18.00 -17.24
CA MET A 49 -6.86 -18.58 -17.22
C MET A 49 -7.95 -17.60 -17.71
N GLY A 50 -7.55 -16.46 -18.27
CA GLY A 50 -8.43 -15.43 -18.80
C GLY A 50 -8.81 -14.36 -17.77
N GLY A 51 -8.21 -14.37 -16.59
CA GLY A 51 -8.28 -13.32 -15.58
C GLY A 51 -7.05 -12.42 -15.56
N VAL A 52 -7.10 -11.39 -14.70
CA VAL A 52 -6.01 -10.44 -14.46
C VAL A 52 -5.70 -10.45 -12.97
N VAL A 53 -4.41 -10.58 -12.63
CA VAL A 53 -3.91 -10.50 -11.26
C VAL A 53 -2.91 -9.36 -11.14
N ASN A 54 -2.80 -8.76 -9.95
CA ASN A 54 -1.83 -7.71 -9.67
C ASN A 54 -0.53 -8.33 -9.14
N GLU A 55 0.54 -8.23 -9.92
CA GLU A 55 1.88 -8.65 -9.51
C GLU A 55 2.68 -7.48 -8.93
N PRO A 56 3.42 -7.67 -7.82
CA PRO A 56 4.28 -6.64 -7.26
C PRO A 56 5.45 -6.31 -8.18
N ILE A 57 5.78 -5.02 -8.27
CA ILE A 57 6.93 -4.50 -9.00
C ILE A 57 8.03 -4.16 -7.98
N PRO A 58 9.21 -4.82 -8.05
CA PRO A 58 10.33 -4.49 -7.19
C PRO A 58 10.80 -3.04 -7.42
N THR A 59 10.90 -2.24 -6.36
CA THR A 59 11.22 -0.80 -6.45
C THR A 59 12.62 -0.49 -6.95
N ASP A 60 13.53 -1.46 -6.91
CA ASP A 60 14.91 -1.46 -7.41
C ASP A 60 15.00 -1.73 -8.92
N SER A 61 13.94 -2.31 -9.51
CA SER A 61 13.82 -2.51 -10.96
C SER A 61 13.35 -1.27 -11.72
N LEU A 62 12.97 -0.22 -10.99
CA LEU A 62 12.41 1.01 -11.52
C LEU A 62 13.49 2.05 -11.79
N ASP A 63 13.29 2.87 -12.82
CA ASP A 63 14.16 4.00 -13.13
C ASP A 63 14.03 5.06 -12.01
N PRO A 64 15.10 5.38 -11.27
CA PRO A 64 15.00 6.32 -10.16
C PRO A 64 14.71 7.76 -10.62
N THR A 65 14.75 8.06 -11.92
CA THR A 65 14.48 9.39 -12.47
C THR A 65 13.01 9.61 -12.85
N LYS A 66 12.17 8.59 -12.74
CA LYS A 66 10.76 8.63 -13.15
C LYS A 66 9.81 8.52 -11.96
N ASP A 67 8.63 9.13 -12.11
CA ASP A 67 7.51 8.91 -11.22
C ASP A 67 6.72 7.67 -11.67
N TYR A 68 6.27 6.86 -10.71
CA TYR A 68 5.45 5.67 -10.95
C TYR A 68 4.15 5.73 -10.17
N VAL A 69 3.09 5.18 -10.76
CA VAL A 69 1.73 5.21 -10.23
C VAL A 69 1.06 3.84 -10.43
N ALA A 70 0.48 3.30 -9.36
CA ALA A 70 -0.38 2.12 -9.41
C ALA A 70 -1.69 2.38 -8.64
N THR A 71 -2.81 2.06 -9.27
CA THR A 71 -4.16 2.18 -8.68
C THR A 71 -4.67 0.83 -8.20
N GLY A 72 -5.60 0.83 -7.24
CA GLY A 72 -6.18 -0.41 -6.70
C GLY A 72 -5.18 -1.29 -5.93
N VAL A 73 -4.10 -0.69 -5.42
CA VAL A 73 -3.09 -1.38 -4.63
C VAL A 73 -3.66 -1.71 -3.24
N PRO A 74 -3.60 -2.98 -2.80
CA PRO A 74 -3.98 -3.34 -1.44
C PRO A 74 -3.14 -2.55 -0.43
N GLY A 75 -3.78 -1.87 0.53
CA GLY A 75 -3.09 -1.02 1.50
C GLY A 75 -3.09 0.47 1.17
N CYS A 76 -3.70 0.88 0.05
CA CYS A 76 -4.01 2.30 -0.22
C CYS A 76 -5.51 2.61 -0.32
N ASP A 77 -6.43 1.64 -0.27
CA ASP A 77 -7.88 1.83 -0.44
C ASP A 77 -8.25 2.79 -1.59
N ASP A 78 -8.74 4.00 -1.26
CA ASP A 78 -9.15 5.07 -2.19
C ASP A 78 -7.97 5.93 -2.68
N PHE A 79 -6.76 5.66 -2.20
CA PHE A 79 -5.51 6.29 -2.61
C PHE A 79 -4.79 5.49 -3.69
N THR A 80 -3.89 6.19 -4.36
CA THR A 80 -3.03 5.67 -5.42
C THR A 80 -1.63 5.44 -4.85
N CYS A 81 -1.02 4.30 -5.14
CA CYS A 81 0.37 4.06 -4.76
C CYS A 81 1.31 4.80 -5.72
N VAL A 82 2.16 5.68 -5.18
CA VAL A 82 3.08 6.53 -5.94
C VAL A 82 4.52 6.29 -5.49
N LYS A 83 5.44 6.19 -6.43
CA LYS A 83 6.88 6.30 -6.16
C LYS A 83 7.40 7.51 -6.91
N SER A 84 7.85 8.53 -6.18
CA SER A 84 8.47 9.70 -6.80
C SER A 84 9.90 9.43 -7.24
N ALA A 85 10.33 10.13 -8.29
CA ALA A 85 11.73 10.16 -8.71
C ALA A 85 12.64 10.54 -7.53
N GLY A 86 13.78 9.86 -7.39
CA GLY A 86 14.74 10.05 -6.30
C GLY A 86 14.29 9.51 -4.94
N VAL A 87 13.09 8.95 -4.83
CA VAL A 87 12.54 8.41 -3.57
C VAL A 87 12.64 6.88 -3.57
N GLU A 88 13.19 6.33 -2.51
CA GLU A 88 13.44 4.88 -2.41
C GLU A 88 12.14 4.08 -2.35
N GLN A 89 11.18 4.53 -1.53
CA GLN A 89 9.96 3.78 -1.21
C GLN A 89 8.72 4.40 -1.87
N ALA A 90 7.78 3.55 -2.29
CA ALA A 90 6.48 3.98 -2.75
C ALA A 90 5.54 4.24 -1.56
N TYR A 91 4.58 5.13 -1.73
CA TYR A 91 3.64 5.55 -0.69
C TYR A 91 2.25 5.87 -1.24
N CYS A 92 1.22 5.76 -0.41
CA CYS A 92 -0.14 6.11 -0.76
C CYS A 92 -0.28 7.62 -0.94
N SER A 93 -0.85 8.03 -2.07
CA SER A 93 -1.03 9.40 -2.51
C SER A 93 -2.47 9.63 -2.93
N LYS A 94 -2.93 10.87 -2.83
CA LYS A 94 -4.26 11.27 -3.25
C LYS A 94 -4.19 12.45 -4.21
N ARG A 95 -5.24 12.59 -5.01
CA ARG A 95 -5.41 13.77 -5.87
C ARG A 95 -5.51 15.03 -5.00
N CYS A 96 -4.94 16.11 -5.48
CA CYS A 96 -4.94 17.40 -4.78
C CYS A 96 -5.24 18.55 -5.76
N THR A 97 -5.56 19.70 -5.18
CA THR A 97 -5.76 20.98 -5.88
C THR A 97 -4.91 22.10 -5.26
N GLY A 98 -4.09 21.76 -4.27
CA GLY A 98 -3.30 22.67 -3.44
C GLY A 98 -2.52 21.92 -2.36
N ASP A 99 -1.45 22.53 -1.84
CA ASP A 99 -0.55 21.92 -0.84
C ASP A 99 -1.21 21.66 0.52
N ASP A 100 -2.29 22.39 0.82
CA ASP A 100 -3.09 22.21 2.03
C ASP A 100 -3.71 20.81 2.08
N VAL A 101 -4.08 20.26 0.92
CA VAL A 101 -4.65 18.90 0.80
C VAL A 101 -3.61 17.82 1.12
N CYS A 102 -2.34 18.10 0.83
CA CYS A 102 -1.21 17.21 1.09
C CYS A 102 -0.64 17.36 2.50
N SER A 103 -1.19 18.30 3.27
CA SER A 103 -0.83 18.52 4.66
C SER A 103 -1.66 17.59 5.54
N GLY A 104 -1.03 16.56 6.08
CA GLY A 104 -1.66 15.59 6.99
C GLY A 104 -1.56 14.16 6.46
N GLY A 105 -1.00 13.29 7.29
CA GLY A 105 -0.62 11.93 6.90
C GLY A 105 0.71 11.53 7.55
N GLN A 106 1.29 10.43 7.07
CA GLN A 106 2.56 9.91 7.56
C GLN A 106 3.77 10.65 6.97
N SER A 107 3.66 11.18 5.74
CA SER A 107 4.69 12.06 5.16
C SER A 107 4.28 13.53 5.30
N LYS A 108 5.24 14.35 5.77
CA LYS A 108 5.09 15.80 5.93
C LYS A 108 5.71 16.61 4.78
N THR A 109 6.34 15.92 3.83
CA THR A 109 7.11 16.51 2.74
C THR A 109 6.36 16.51 1.41
N LEU A 110 5.21 15.84 1.36
CA LEU A 110 4.34 15.82 0.18
C LEU A 110 3.86 17.22 -0.21
N ARG A 111 3.94 17.50 -1.50
CA ARG A 111 3.43 18.71 -2.15
C ARG A 111 2.43 18.34 -3.22
N CYS A 112 1.50 19.24 -3.48
CA CYS A 112 0.58 19.08 -4.59
C CYS A 112 1.31 19.41 -5.89
N ARG A 113 1.69 18.38 -6.63
CA ARG A 113 2.39 18.54 -7.90
C ARG A 113 1.86 17.62 -8.96
N GLU A 114 2.18 17.96 -10.19
CA GLU A 114 1.99 17.09 -11.32
C GLU A 114 2.95 15.90 -11.25
N LEU A 115 2.41 14.71 -11.47
CA LEU A 115 3.21 13.51 -11.68
C LEU A 115 3.43 13.37 -13.18
N VAL A 116 4.69 13.31 -13.60
CA VAL A 116 5.03 13.03 -15.00
C VAL A 116 4.85 11.52 -15.20
N LEU A 117 3.64 11.13 -15.60
CA LEU A 117 3.32 9.74 -15.91
C LEU A 117 4.07 9.31 -17.17
N ASP A 118 4.55 8.06 -17.21
CA ASP A 118 5.20 7.53 -18.41
C ASP A 118 4.22 7.58 -19.58
N GLN A 119 4.55 8.38 -20.61
CA GLN A 119 3.69 8.53 -21.77
C GLN A 119 3.43 7.20 -22.48
N ALA A 120 4.40 6.27 -22.46
CA ALA A 120 4.21 4.95 -23.05
C ALA A 120 3.09 4.17 -22.33
N PHE A 121 2.99 4.31 -21.01
CA PHE A 121 1.92 3.70 -20.22
C PHE A 121 0.56 4.36 -20.48
N ILE A 122 0.53 5.69 -20.65
CA ILE A 122 -0.68 6.42 -21.01
C ILE A 122 -1.18 6.00 -22.41
N GLU A 123 -0.25 5.84 -23.36
CA GLU A 123 -0.56 5.35 -24.70
C GLU A 123 -1.03 3.89 -24.68
N GLU A 124 -0.40 3.03 -23.89
CA GLU A 124 -0.83 1.64 -23.69
C GLU A 124 -2.26 1.58 -23.11
N LEU A 125 -2.54 2.33 -22.03
CA LEU A 125 -3.88 2.43 -21.46
C LEU A 125 -4.91 2.98 -22.45
N ARG A 126 -4.52 3.96 -23.27
CA ARG A 126 -5.39 4.52 -24.32
C ARG A 126 -5.69 3.47 -25.39
N ASN A 127 -4.70 2.67 -25.76
CA ASN A 127 -4.85 1.60 -26.74
C ASN A 127 -5.70 0.44 -26.19
N GLU A 128 -5.55 0.09 -24.91
CA GLU A 128 -6.33 -0.97 -24.27
C GLU A 128 -7.79 -0.59 -24.04
N LEU A 129 -8.05 0.62 -23.54
CA LEU A 129 -9.40 1.09 -23.23
C LEU A 129 -10.15 1.59 -24.47
N GLY A 130 -9.42 2.04 -25.49
CA GLY A 130 -9.94 2.76 -26.64
C GLY A 130 -10.23 4.24 -26.30
N GLU A 131 -10.07 5.12 -27.30
CA GLU A 131 -10.20 6.58 -27.19
C GLU A 131 -11.47 7.06 -26.45
N GLU A 132 -12.62 6.45 -26.73
CA GLU A 132 -13.90 6.85 -26.14
C GLU A 132 -13.96 6.53 -24.64
N LYS A 133 -13.57 5.32 -24.25
CA LYS A 133 -13.58 4.86 -22.85
C LYS A 133 -12.45 5.52 -22.06
N PHE A 134 -11.29 5.72 -22.69
CA PHE A 134 -10.18 6.48 -22.12
C PHE A 134 -10.62 7.91 -21.78
N ARG A 135 -11.28 8.63 -22.70
CA ARG A 135 -11.85 9.96 -22.43
C ARG A 135 -12.99 9.94 -21.41
N GLN A 136 -13.79 8.88 -21.36
CA GLN A 136 -14.90 8.78 -20.42
C GLN A 136 -14.40 8.53 -18.98
N VAL A 137 -13.31 7.78 -18.82
CA VAL A 137 -12.71 7.44 -17.52
C VAL A 137 -11.75 8.53 -17.04
N PHE A 138 -10.95 9.09 -17.95
CA PHE A 138 -9.88 10.03 -17.61
C PHE A 138 -10.14 11.48 -18.04
N GLY A 139 -11.19 11.76 -18.84
CA GLY A 139 -11.52 13.10 -19.32
C GLY A 139 -10.51 13.67 -20.32
N ASN A 140 -10.53 15.01 -20.48
CA ASN A 140 -9.33 15.74 -20.94
C ASN A 140 -8.37 15.71 -19.75
N ILE A 141 -7.34 14.87 -19.79
CA ILE A 141 -6.31 14.83 -18.75
C ILE A 141 -5.52 16.14 -18.83
N GLU A 142 -6.04 17.20 -18.23
CA GLU A 142 -5.23 18.28 -17.68
C GLU A 142 -4.71 17.76 -16.35
N PHE A 143 -3.59 17.04 -16.43
CA PHE A 143 -2.69 16.70 -15.32
C PHE A 143 -3.33 16.75 -13.92
N ALA A 144 -3.89 15.61 -13.48
CA ALA A 144 -4.39 15.49 -12.12
C ALA A 144 -3.20 15.59 -11.17
N GLN A 145 -3.11 16.69 -10.43
CA GLN A 145 -2.08 16.87 -9.41
C GLN A 145 -2.28 15.86 -8.28
N PHE A 146 -1.19 15.31 -7.78
CA PHE A 146 -1.17 14.36 -6.67
C PHE A 146 -0.25 14.87 -5.56
N CYS A 147 -0.51 14.40 -4.34
CA CYS A 147 0.37 14.62 -3.22
C CYS A 147 1.62 13.76 -3.36
N ALA A 148 2.73 14.37 -3.73
CA ALA A 148 3.96 13.65 -4.03
C ALA A 148 5.19 14.35 -3.44
N GLU A 149 6.23 13.58 -3.18
CA GLU A 149 7.52 14.12 -2.77
C GLU A 149 8.05 15.06 -3.88
N PRO A 150 8.75 16.15 -3.53
CA PRO A 150 9.30 17.08 -4.51
C PRO A 150 10.14 16.33 -5.56
N SER A 151 10.01 16.71 -6.83
CA SER A 151 10.86 16.15 -7.88
C SER A 151 12.31 16.57 -7.64
N PRO A 152 13.30 15.67 -7.78
CA PRO A 152 14.71 16.04 -7.72
C PRO A 152 15.02 17.02 -8.86
N GLU A 153 15.58 18.19 -8.51
CA GLU A 153 16.02 19.24 -9.44
C GLU A 153 17.18 18.81 -10.34
#